data_AF-A0A8T5KNV6-F1
#
_entry.id   AF-A0A8T5KNV6-F1
#
_cell.length_a   1.000
_cell.length_b   1.000
_cell.length_c   1.000
_cell.angle_alpha   90.00
_cell.angle_beta   90.00
_cell.angle_gamma   90.00
#
_symmetry.space_group_name_H-M   'P 1'
#
loop_
_entity.id
_entity.type
_entity.pdbx_description
1 polymer ?
#
loop_
_entity_poly.entity_id
_entity_poly.type
_entity_poly.pdbx_seq_one_letter_code
_entity_poly.pdbx_strand_id
1 'polypeptide(L)'
;MQITRQFIRICVIIFGILILASYVFGVYRTEDKMELWGGIPGSWINFIVPFMFFAAIGWLIYWWTILYSVDASVIDQLRWPWQNSSDGNGANRLFLAYCVFMIPSMLWLESTLFHINNDYSWTPILVIGILTLASIGNILFGLLAYSAYRDGLEGANLMLAGAFMLSIQCVFFDGIVWNVKFPW
;
A
#
# COMPACT_ATOMS: atom_id res chain seq x y z
N MET A 1 -7.19 -23.44 -1.89
CA MET A 1 -8.32 -22.62 -1.38
C MET A 1 -8.68 -21.61 -2.46
N GLN A 2 -9.94 -21.51 -2.86
CA GLN A 2 -10.37 -20.51 -3.85
C GLN A 2 -10.49 -19.15 -3.14
N ILE A 3 -9.78 -18.14 -3.64
CA ILE A 3 -9.84 -16.77 -3.09
C ILE A 3 -11.09 -16.10 -3.62
N THR A 4 -11.96 -15.64 -2.73
CA THR A 4 -13.22 -14.98 -3.07
C THR A 4 -13.19 -13.49 -2.72
N ARG A 5 -14.09 -12.70 -3.33
CA ARG A 5 -14.29 -11.28 -2.95
C ARG A 5 -14.56 -11.11 -1.45
N GLN A 6 -15.35 -12.01 -0.86
CA GLN A 6 -15.68 -11.98 0.56
C GLN A 6 -14.44 -12.24 1.42
N PHE A 7 -13.60 -13.20 1.05
CA PHE A 7 -12.34 -13.46 1.75
C PHE A 7 -11.42 -12.23 1.72
N ILE A 8 -11.21 -11.62 0.55
CA ILE A 8 -10.38 -10.41 0.42
C ILE A 8 -10.96 -9.26 1.28
N ARG A 9 -12.28 -9.09 1.29
CA ARG A 9 -12.97 -8.09 2.11
C ARG A 9 -12.70 -8.27 3.60
N ILE A 10 -12.77 -9.51 4.10
CA ILE A 10 -12.45 -9.82 5.50
C ILE A 10 -10.99 -9.48 5.79
N CYS A 11 -10.06 -9.85 4.90
CA CYS A 11 -8.65 -9.49 5.04
C CYS A 11 -8.47 -7.96 5.12
N VAL A 12 -9.05 -7.19 4.20
CA VAL A 12 -8.93 -5.71 4.18
C VAL A 12 -9.37 -5.11 5.52
N ILE A 13 -10.46 -5.60 6.10
CA ILE A 13 -10.94 -5.13 7.41
C ILE A 13 -9.93 -5.49 8.52
N ILE A 14 -9.54 -6.76 8.61
CA ILE A 14 -8.64 -7.25 9.67
C ILE A 14 -7.29 -6.55 9.60
N PHE A 15 -6.61 -6.60 8.46
CA PHE A 15 -5.28 -6.00 8.33
C PHE A 15 -5.35 -4.47 8.33
N GLY A 16 -6.43 -3.85 7.86
CA GLY A 16 -6.64 -2.41 8.00
C GLY A 16 -6.62 -1.98 9.47
N ILE A 17 -7.31 -2.72 10.34
CA ILE A 17 -7.27 -2.50 11.80
C ILE A 17 -5.87 -2.74 12.34
N LEU A 18 -5.18 -3.81 11.92
CA LEU A 18 -3.84 -4.13 12.39
C LEU A 18 -2.81 -3.05 12.00
N ILE A 19 -2.90 -2.46 10.81
CA ILE A 19 -2.05 -1.34 10.41
C ILE A 19 -2.31 -0.13 11.30
N LEU A 20 -3.57 0.25 11.51
CA LEU A 20 -3.88 1.40 12.38
C LEU A 20 -3.38 1.15 13.81
N ALA A 21 -3.51 -0.08 14.31
CA ALA A 21 -2.99 -0.47 15.62
C ALA A 21 -1.46 -0.39 15.67
N SER A 22 -0.74 -0.83 14.62
CA SER A 22 0.72 -0.73 14.58
C SER A 22 1.20 0.72 14.58
N TYR A 23 0.51 1.62 13.88
CA TYR A 23 0.78 3.06 13.94
C TYR A 23 0.58 3.62 15.35
N VAL A 24 -0.57 3.35 15.98
CA VAL A 24 -0.86 3.83 17.34
C VAL A 24 0.20 3.34 18.33
N PHE A 25 0.53 2.05 18.27
CA PHE A 25 1.47 1.44 19.20
C PHE A 25 2.93 1.86 18.96
N GLY A 26 3.35 2.00 17.70
CA GLY A 26 4.69 2.47 17.35
C GLY A 26 4.89 3.93 17.76
N VAL A 27 3.95 4.82 17.44
CA VAL A 27 4.03 6.24 17.82
C VAL A 27 3.96 6.40 19.35
N TYR A 28 3.13 5.63 20.04
CA TYR A 28 3.01 5.71 21.50
C TYR A 28 4.31 5.35 22.24
N ARG A 29 5.10 4.40 21.70
CA ARG A 29 6.36 3.96 22.29
C ARG A 29 7.56 4.82 21.92
N THR A 30 7.40 5.76 20.98
CA THR A 30 8.50 6.62 20.56
C THR A 30 8.55 7.85 21.47
N GLU A 31 9.68 8.07 22.13
CA GLU A 31 9.88 9.25 23.00
C GLU A 31 9.91 10.54 22.17
N ASP A 32 10.79 10.61 21.18
CA ASP A 32 10.82 11.70 20.20
C ASP A 32 10.20 11.26 18.87
N LYS A 33 8.96 11.70 18.64
CA LYS A 33 8.20 11.42 17.40
C LYS A 33 8.89 11.96 16.15
N MET A 34 9.80 12.93 16.27
CA MET A 34 10.56 13.43 15.12
C MET A 34 11.58 12.42 14.62
N GLU A 35 12.08 11.51 15.47
CA GLU A 35 12.98 10.42 15.04
C GLU A 35 12.30 9.51 14.02
N LEU A 36 10.99 9.30 14.16
CA LEU A 36 10.25 8.53 13.16
C LEU A 36 10.38 9.14 11.79
N TRP A 37 10.41 10.48 11.66
CA TRP A 37 10.57 11.17 10.38
C TRP A 37 12.03 11.19 9.87
N GLY A 38 12.96 10.65 10.66
CA GLY A 38 14.38 10.60 10.35
C GLY A 38 14.95 12.00 10.07
N GLY A 39 15.44 12.20 8.84
CA GLY A 39 16.03 13.47 8.39
C GLY A 39 15.06 14.43 7.71
N ILE A 40 13.74 14.16 7.72
CA ILE A 40 12.76 15.05 7.09
C ILE A 40 12.54 16.29 7.97
N PRO A 41 12.78 17.52 7.45
CA PRO A 41 12.54 18.74 8.22
C PRO A 41 11.08 18.91 8.59
N GLY A 42 10.79 19.48 9.77
CA GLY A 42 9.42 19.71 10.23
C GLY A 42 8.56 20.54 9.26
N SER A 43 9.16 21.42 8.46
CA SER A 43 8.44 22.18 7.42
C SER A 43 7.87 21.29 6.30
N TRP A 44 8.52 20.16 6.00
CA TRP A 44 8.05 19.19 5.00
C TRP A 44 6.91 18.34 5.53
N ILE A 45 6.85 18.09 6.85
CA ILE A 45 5.78 17.29 7.46
C ILE A 45 4.41 17.91 7.18
N ASN A 46 4.29 19.24 7.30
CA ASN A 46 3.06 19.97 6.98
C ASN A 46 2.62 19.82 5.51
N PHE A 47 3.57 19.52 4.62
CA PHE A 47 3.31 19.28 3.21
C PHE A 47 3.00 17.80 2.92
N ILE A 48 3.69 16.86 3.57
CA ILE A 48 3.53 15.41 3.36
C ILE A 48 2.22 14.89 3.98
N VAL A 49 1.86 15.34 5.17
CA VAL A 49 0.67 14.84 5.89
C VAL A 49 -0.63 14.95 5.08
N PRO A 50 -0.93 16.06 4.37
CA PRO A 50 -2.05 16.11 3.44
C PRO A 50 -2.06 15.00 2.38
N PHE A 51 -0.89 14.61 1.85
CA PHE A 51 -0.77 13.52 0.89
C PHE A 51 -0.99 12.14 1.52
N MET A 52 -0.71 11.96 2.81
CA MET A 52 -1.10 10.75 3.54
C MET A 52 -2.63 10.59 3.55
N PHE A 53 -3.37 11.67 3.82
CA PHE A 53 -4.84 11.63 3.75
C PHE A 53 -5.34 11.44 2.31
N PHE A 54 -4.70 12.07 1.34
CA PHE A 54 -5.02 11.87 -0.07
C PHE A 54 -4.84 10.40 -0.50
N ALA A 55 -3.76 9.76 -0.05
CA ALA A 55 -3.52 8.34 -0.26
C ALA A 55 -4.55 7.45 0.46
N ALA A 56 -4.94 7.80 1.69
CA ALA A 56 -6.00 7.09 2.41
C ALA A 56 -7.35 7.17 1.67
N ILE A 57 -7.69 8.33 1.09
CA ILE A 57 -8.87 8.46 0.22
C ILE A 57 -8.70 7.57 -1.03
N GLY A 58 -7.51 7.55 -1.64
CA GLY A 58 -7.21 6.70 -2.79
C GLY A 58 -7.41 5.22 -2.51
N TRP A 59 -6.93 4.76 -1.34
CA TRP A 59 -7.16 3.41 -0.82
C TRP A 59 -8.65 3.11 -0.71
N LEU A 60 -9.41 3.99 -0.06
CA LEU A 60 -10.86 3.81 0.10
C LEU A 60 -11.57 3.75 -1.26
N ILE A 61 -11.23 4.63 -2.21
CA ILE A 61 -11.80 4.63 -3.57
C ILE A 61 -11.52 3.29 -4.25
N TYR A 62 -10.26 2.84 -4.26
CA TYR A 62 -9.87 1.59 -4.92
C TYR A 62 -10.63 0.39 -4.35
N TRP A 63 -10.57 0.22 -3.03
CA TRP A 63 -11.13 -0.94 -2.35
C TRP A 63 -12.65 -0.92 -2.29
N TRP A 64 -13.26 0.25 -2.11
CA TRP A 64 -14.71 0.41 -2.20
C TRP A 64 -15.24 0.03 -3.58
N THR A 65 -14.54 0.47 -4.63
CA THR A 65 -14.93 0.18 -6.01
C THR A 65 -14.94 -1.32 -6.26
N ILE A 66 -13.80 -1.98 -6.06
CA ILE A 66 -13.64 -3.39 -6.44
C ILE A 66 -14.37 -4.36 -5.50
N LEU A 67 -14.52 -4.03 -4.21
CA LEU A 67 -15.15 -4.94 -3.25
C LEU A 67 -16.66 -4.74 -3.10
N TYR A 68 -17.20 -3.56 -3.41
CA TYR A 68 -18.60 -3.22 -3.10
C TYR A 68 -19.37 -2.60 -4.25
N SER A 69 -18.75 -1.77 -5.10
CA SER A 69 -19.50 -0.98 -6.09
C SER A 69 -19.79 -1.75 -7.37
N VAL A 70 -18.86 -2.60 -7.79
CA VAL A 70 -18.94 -3.34 -9.07
C VAL A 70 -19.42 -4.78 -8.87
N ASP A 71 -19.85 -5.43 -9.95
CA ASP A 71 -20.22 -6.84 -9.93
C ASP A 71 -19.02 -7.74 -9.54
N ALA A 72 -19.30 -8.87 -8.89
CA ALA A 72 -18.26 -9.80 -8.45
C ALA A 72 -17.40 -10.32 -9.61
N SER A 73 -17.99 -10.50 -10.79
CA SER A 73 -17.29 -11.00 -11.99
C SER A 73 -16.19 -10.07 -12.48
N VAL A 74 -16.19 -8.78 -12.09
CA VAL A 74 -15.10 -7.85 -12.44
C VAL A 74 -13.78 -8.29 -11.81
N ILE A 75 -13.81 -8.82 -10.57
CA ILE A 75 -12.61 -9.31 -9.90
C ILE A 75 -12.00 -10.49 -10.65
N ASP A 76 -12.83 -11.43 -11.10
CA ASP A 76 -12.34 -12.62 -11.81
C ASP A 76 -11.74 -12.27 -13.18
N GLN A 77 -12.18 -11.15 -13.77
CA GLN A 77 -11.68 -10.61 -15.03
C GLN A 77 -10.34 -9.86 -14.90
N LEU A 78 -9.88 -9.55 -13.68
CA LEU A 78 -8.59 -8.87 -13.51
C LEU A 78 -7.43 -9.72 -14.04
N ARG A 79 -6.60 -9.11 -14.87
CA ARG A 79 -5.41 -9.73 -15.46
C ARG A 79 -4.22 -8.78 -15.36
N TRP A 80 -3.02 -9.32 -15.54
CA TRP A 80 -1.84 -8.48 -15.72
C TRP A 80 -1.83 -7.85 -17.11
N PRO A 81 -1.23 -6.65 -17.28
CA PRO A 81 -1.18 -5.98 -18.58
C PRO A 81 -0.52 -6.78 -19.71
N TRP A 82 0.39 -7.71 -19.36
CA TRP A 82 1.09 -8.59 -20.31
C TRP A 82 0.32 -9.88 -20.68
N GLN A 83 -0.88 -10.09 -20.14
CA GLN A 83 -1.77 -11.18 -20.55
C GLN A 83 -2.73 -10.70 -21.64
N ASN A 84 -3.02 -11.51 -22.65
CA ASN A 84 -3.93 -11.12 -23.74
C ASN A 84 -5.41 -11.17 -23.34
N SER A 85 -5.78 -12.05 -22.39
CA SER A 85 -7.14 -12.24 -21.91
C SER A 85 -7.15 -12.62 -20.44
N SER A 86 -8.30 -12.47 -19.77
CA SER A 86 -8.47 -13.03 -18.43
C SER A 86 -8.50 -14.56 -18.47
N ASP A 87 -7.93 -15.17 -17.43
CA ASP A 87 -7.95 -16.61 -17.16
C ASP A 87 -8.82 -16.96 -15.94
N GLY A 88 -9.64 -16.01 -15.46
CA GLY A 88 -10.51 -16.19 -14.30
C GLY A 88 -9.79 -16.13 -12.94
N ASN A 89 -8.47 -15.94 -12.89
CA ASN A 89 -7.69 -15.91 -11.65
C ASN A 89 -7.49 -14.50 -11.06
N GLY A 90 -8.31 -13.52 -11.45
CA GLY A 90 -8.12 -12.14 -11.03
C GLY A 90 -8.20 -11.90 -9.52
N ALA A 91 -9.02 -12.68 -8.80
CA ALA A 91 -9.05 -12.67 -7.33
C ALA A 91 -7.69 -13.03 -6.70
N ASN A 92 -6.98 -14.01 -7.27
CA ASN A 92 -5.65 -14.41 -6.80
C ASN A 92 -4.62 -13.29 -7.03
N ARG A 93 -4.69 -12.60 -8.18
CA ARG A 93 -3.80 -11.47 -8.50
C ARG A 93 -4.03 -10.28 -7.58
N LEU A 94 -5.31 -9.94 -7.36
CA LEU A 94 -5.70 -8.87 -6.46
C LEU A 94 -5.24 -9.17 -5.02
N PHE A 95 -5.41 -10.41 -4.55
CA PHE A 95 -4.95 -10.81 -3.23
C PHE A 95 -3.42 -10.86 -3.10
N LEU A 96 -2.71 -11.27 -4.15
CA LEU A 96 -1.24 -11.18 -4.18
C LEU A 96 -0.78 -9.73 -4.04
N ALA A 97 -1.30 -8.82 -4.88
CA ALA A 97 -1.00 -7.39 -4.81
C ALA A 97 -1.32 -6.83 -3.41
N TYR A 98 -2.44 -7.25 -2.84
CA TYR A 98 -2.86 -6.92 -1.50
C TYR A 98 -1.84 -7.34 -0.43
N CYS A 99 -1.39 -8.60 -0.45
CA CYS A 99 -0.41 -9.09 0.52
C CYS A 99 0.94 -8.38 0.38
N VAL A 100 1.40 -8.17 -0.85
CA VAL A 100 2.65 -7.46 -1.15
C VAL A 100 2.58 -6.00 -0.68
N PHE A 101 1.40 -5.37 -0.68
CA PHE A 101 1.23 -4.03 -0.13
C PHE A 101 1.09 -4.05 1.40
N MET A 102 0.09 -4.77 1.92
CA MET A 102 -0.36 -4.65 3.31
C MET A 102 0.60 -5.23 4.33
N ILE A 103 1.24 -6.37 4.05
CA ILE A 103 2.15 -7.01 5.00
C ILE A 103 3.38 -6.12 5.25
N PRO A 104 4.04 -5.57 4.21
CA PRO A 104 5.08 -4.56 4.45
C PRO A 104 4.54 -3.30 5.12
N SER A 105 3.37 -2.78 4.71
CA SER A 105 2.76 -1.59 5.31
C SER A 105 2.34 -1.74 6.78
N MET A 106 2.19 -2.95 7.33
CA MET A 106 2.00 -3.12 8.77
C MET A 106 3.33 -3.17 9.54
N LEU A 107 4.43 -3.54 8.88
CA LEU A 107 5.74 -3.78 9.50
C LEU A 107 6.68 -2.58 9.43
N TRP A 108 6.45 -1.62 8.54
CA TRP A 108 7.43 -0.55 8.28
C TRP A 108 7.78 0.26 9.53
N LEU A 109 6.79 0.64 10.36
CA LEU A 109 7.04 1.45 11.55
C LEU A 109 7.84 0.67 12.59
N GLU A 110 7.49 -0.60 12.84
CA GLU A 110 8.24 -1.48 13.73
C GLU A 110 9.67 -1.71 13.25
N SER A 111 9.86 -1.90 11.94
CA SER A 111 11.20 -2.07 11.37
C SER A 111 12.03 -0.78 11.48
N THR A 112 11.40 0.39 11.33
CA THR A 112 12.05 1.69 11.47
C THR A 112 12.48 1.91 12.92
N LEU A 113 11.58 1.63 13.87
CA LEU A 113 11.91 1.66 15.30
C LEU A 113 13.01 0.68 15.65
N PHE A 114 12.99 -0.54 15.10
CA PHE A 114 14.05 -1.51 15.31
C PHE A 114 15.40 -0.99 14.82
N HIS A 115 15.44 -0.34 13.65
CA HIS A 115 16.65 0.31 13.14
C HIS A 115 17.12 1.47 14.03
N ILE A 116 16.24 2.40 14.41
CA ILE A 116 16.58 3.55 15.27
C ILE A 116 17.18 3.08 16.60
N ASN A 117 16.65 2.00 17.18
CA ASN A 117 17.06 1.52 18.49
C ASN A 117 18.25 0.55 18.47
N ASN A 118 18.80 0.20 17.30
CA ASN A 118 19.89 -0.78 17.19
C ASN A 118 20.91 -0.42 16.11
N ASP A 119 22.20 -0.49 16.45
CA ASP A 119 23.31 -0.17 15.55
C ASP A 119 23.71 -1.31 14.58
N TYR A 120 22.81 -2.25 14.26
CA TYR A 120 23.16 -3.33 13.33
C TYR A 120 23.17 -2.82 11.89
N SER A 121 24.29 -3.05 11.18
CA SER A 121 24.51 -2.65 9.79
C SER A 121 23.51 -3.20 8.76
N TRP A 122 22.72 -4.22 9.10
CA TRP A 122 21.74 -4.83 8.21
C TRP A 122 20.33 -4.24 8.37
N THR A 123 20.03 -3.53 9.46
CA THR A 123 18.69 -3.00 9.72
C THR A 123 18.19 -2.02 8.64
N PRO A 124 19.02 -1.18 7.98
CA PRO A 124 18.56 -0.37 6.86
C PRO A 124 17.96 -1.19 5.70
N ILE A 125 18.57 -2.34 5.38
CA ILE A 125 18.12 -3.22 4.29
C ILE A 125 16.71 -3.73 4.56
N LEU A 126 16.38 -4.01 5.82
CA LEU A 126 15.04 -4.45 6.22
C LEU A 126 14.00 -3.34 5.96
N VAL A 127 14.26 -2.12 6.41
CA VAL A 127 13.33 -1.00 6.27
C VAL A 127 13.15 -0.62 4.79
N ILE A 128 14.25 -0.45 4.07
CA ILE A 128 14.24 -0.14 2.62
C ILE A 128 13.49 -1.24 1.86
N GLY A 129 13.76 -2.51 2.17
CA GLY A 129 13.08 -3.65 1.57
C GLY A 129 11.57 -3.63 1.81
N ILE A 130 11.13 -3.32 3.02
CA ILE A 130 9.71 -3.19 3.39
C ILE A 130 9.04 -2.06 2.58
N LEU A 131 9.64 -0.86 2.56
CA LEU A 131 9.09 0.28 1.81
C LEU A 131 9.06 0.02 0.29
N THR A 132 10.06 -0.69 -0.21
CA THR A 132 10.12 -1.12 -1.61
C THR A 132 9.01 -2.12 -1.94
N LEU A 133 8.77 -3.12 -1.08
CA LEU A 133 7.69 -4.08 -1.29
C LEU A 133 6.31 -3.40 -1.22
N ALA A 134 6.10 -2.47 -0.28
CA ALA A 134 4.88 -1.66 -0.24
C ALA A 134 4.68 -0.88 -1.56
N SER A 135 5.74 -0.25 -2.07
CA SER A 135 5.71 0.45 -3.36
C SER A 135 5.35 -0.48 -4.51
N ILE A 136 5.94 -1.68 -4.57
CA ILE A 136 5.62 -2.70 -5.58
C ILE A 136 4.15 -3.12 -5.47
N GLY A 137 3.63 -3.34 -4.27
CA GLY A 137 2.22 -3.69 -4.05
C GLY A 137 1.27 -2.63 -4.61
N ASN A 138 1.58 -1.34 -4.39
CA ASN A 138 0.81 -0.24 -4.97
C ASN A 138 0.90 -0.20 -6.51
N ILE A 139 2.08 -0.43 -7.08
CA ILE A 139 2.25 -0.53 -8.53
C ILE A 139 1.42 -1.69 -9.10
N LEU A 140 1.37 -2.84 -8.42
CA LEU A 140 0.53 -3.97 -8.82
C LEU A 140 -0.96 -3.61 -8.84
N PHE A 141 -1.46 -2.83 -7.87
CA PHE A 141 -2.82 -2.28 -7.93
C PHE A 141 -3.04 -1.41 -9.17
N GLY A 142 -2.09 -0.53 -9.47
CA GLY A 142 -2.13 0.30 -10.67
C GLY A 142 -2.15 -0.52 -11.97
N LEU A 143 -1.34 -1.59 -12.05
CA LEU A 143 -1.30 -2.47 -13.22
C LEU A 143 -2.62 -3.24 -13.42
N LEU A 144 -3.23 -3.73 -12.33
CA LEU A 144 -4.54 -4.39 -12.41
C LEU A 144 -5.64 -3.41 -12.83
N ALA A 145 -5.66 -2.21 -12.24
CA ALA A 145 -6.60 -1.16 -12.62
C ALA A 145 -6.42 -0.68 -14.06
N TYR A 146 -5.16 -0.59 -14.52
CA TYR A 146 -4.85 -0.24 -15.91
C TYR A 146 -5.34 -1.30 -16.89
N SER A 147 -5.15 -2.57 -16.58
CA SER A 147 -5.69 -3.65 -17.40
C SER A 147 -7.22 -3.61 -17.44
N ALA A 148 -7.87 -3.44 -16.28
CA ALA A 148 -9.31 -3.31 -16.18
C ALA A 148 -9.84 -2.14 -17.02
N TYR A 149 -9.10 -1.03 -17.06
CA TYR A 149 -9.44 0.14 -17.88
C TYR A 149 -9.35 -0.17 -19.37
N ARG A 150 -8.27 -0.84 -19.80
CA ARG A 150 -8.10 -1.28 -21.20
C ARG A 150 -9.17 -2.26 -21.65
N ASP A 151 -9.67 -3.09 -20.73
CA ASP A 151 -10.70 -4.08 -20.99
C ASP A 151 -12.13 -3.50 -20.86
N GLY A 152 -12.26 -2.21 -20.53
CA GLY A 152 -13.55 -1.55 -20.39
C GLY A 152 -14.37 -2.03 -19.19
N LEU A 153 -13.72 -2.58 -18.16
CA LEU A 153 -14.41 -3.07 -16.97
C LEU A 153 -15.00 -1.92 -16.15
N GLU A 154 -16.16 -2.19 -15.55
CA GLU A 154 -16.83 -1.24 -14.67
C GLU A 154 -15.91 -0.83 -13.49
N GLY A 155 -15.93 0.44 -13.12
CA GLY A 155 -15.15 0.97 -11.99
C GLY A 155 -13.65 1.13 -12.25
N ALA A 156 -13.11 0.71 -13.39
CA ALA A 156 -11.67 0.75 -13.65
C ALA A 156 -11.04 2.16 -13.55
N ASN A 157 -11.76 3.20 -13.98
CA ASN A 157 -11.30 4.59 -13.84
C ASN A 157 -11.13 5.01 -12.37
N LEU A 158 -12.06 4.60 -11.50
CA LEU A 158 -11.97 4.88 -10.06
C LEU A 158 -10.84 4.08 -9.42
N MET A 159 -10.65 2.82 -9.81
CA MET A 159 -9.50 2.02 -9.38
C MET A 159 -8.17 2.68 -9.81
N LEU A 160 -8.06 3.17 -11.05
CA LEU A 160 -6.87 3.87 -11.50
C LEU A 160 -6.60 5.15 -10.70
N ALA A 161 -7.64 5.97 -10.48
CA ALA A 161 -7.54 7.16 -9.66
C ALA A 161 -7.09 6.82 -8.24
N GLY A 162 -7.72 5.83 -7.60
CA GLY A 162 -7.37 5.38 -6.26
C GLY A 162 -5.93 4.86 -6.15
N ALA A 163 -5.48 4.07 -7.14
CA ALA A 163 -4.11 3.58 -7.20
C ALA A 163 -3.09 4.72 -7.33
N PHE A 164 -3.35 5.69 -8.22
CA PHE A 164 -2.51 6.87 -8.42
C PHE A 164 -2.41 7.73 -7.16
N MET A 165 -3.55 8.03 -6.52
CA MET A 165 -3.59 8.79 -5.27
C MET A 165 -2.74 8.12 -4.18
N LEU A 166 -2.83 6.79 -4.09
CA LEU A 166 -2.04 5.98 -3.18
C LEU A 166 -0.54 5.99 -3.53
N SER A 167 -0.18 6.01 -4.82
CA SER A 167 1.22 6.07 -5.28
C SER A 167 1.96 7.34 -4.82
N ILE A 168 1.27 8.47 -4.72
CA ILE A 168 1.90 9.72 -4.28
C ILE A 168 2.52 9.56 -2.89
N GLN A 169 1.80 8.93 -1.96
CA GLN A 169 2.38 8.65 -0.64
C GLN A 169 3.30 7.44 -0.68
N CYS A 170 2.79 6.26 -1.04
CA CYS A 170 3.49 5.02 -0.79
C CYS A 170 4.70 4.78 -1.70
N VAL A 171 4.69 5.32 -2.92
CA VAL A 171 5.81 5.16 -3.86
C VAL A 171 6.72 6.38 -3.79
N PHE A 172 6.17 7.59 -3.92
CA PHE A 172 7.01 8.78 -3.98
C PHE A 172 7.50 9.22 -2.60
N PHE A 173 6.63 9.50 -1.64
CA PHE A 173 7.08 9.95 -0.32
C PHE A 173 7.76 8.83 0.48
N ASP A 174 7.13 7.67 0.60
CA ASP A 174 7.65 6.57 1.43
C ASP A 174 8.74 5.78 0.68
N GLY A 175 8.48 5.42 -0.58
CA GLY A 175 9.42 4.61 -1.37
C GLY A 175 10.69 5.36 -1.81
N ILE A 176 10.61 6.67 -2.07
CA ILE A 176 11.74 7.46 -2.60
C ILE A 176 12.24 8.50 -1.59
N VAL A 177 11.40 9.47 -1.23
CA VAL A 177 11.84 10.63 -0.43
C VAL A 177 12.34 10.19 0.93
N TRP A 178 11.61 9.30 1.61
CA TRP A 178 12.00 8.75 2.89
C TRP A 178 13.34 8.02 2.81
N ASN A 179 13.47 7.07 1.87
CA ASN A 179 14.71 6.30 1.71
C ASN A 179 15.94 7.16 1.38
N VAL A 180 15.75 8.32 0.73
CA VAL A 180 16.83 9.28 0.44
C VAL A 180 17.16 10.17 1.64
N LYS A 181 16.17 10.48 2.49
CA LYS A 181 16.33 11.44 3.59
C LYS A 181 16.58 10.80 4.94
N PHE A 182 16.26 9.53 5.11
CA PHE A 182 16.47 8.83 6.37
C PHE A 182 17.99 8.63 6.61
N PRO A 183 18.51 8.93 7.80
CA PRO A 183 19.92 8.77 8.14
C PRO A 183 20.22 7.30 8.50
N TRP A 184 20.40 6.46 7.47
CA TRP A 184 20.70 5.02 7.60
C TRP A 184 22.01 4.68 8.29
#